data_AF-A0A0A9XTF1-F1
#
_entry.id   AF-A0A0A9XTF1-F1
#
_cell.length_a   1.000
_cell.length_b   1.000
_cell.length_c   1.000
_cell.angle_alpha   90.00
_cell.angle_beta   90.00
_cell.angle_gamma   90.00
#
_symmetry.space_group_name_H-M   'P 1'
#
loop_
_entity.id
_entity.type
_entity.pdbx_description
1 polymer ?
#
loop_
_entity_poly.entity_id
_entity_poly.type
_entity_poly.pdbx_seq_one_letter_code
_entity_poly.pdbx_strand_id
1 'polypeptide(L)'
;MRDVEQHVEEVIMDNLHQVAYDNSNSGLPLTILGPEENIARHINKTMIEEYVQTHYTGPRMCFVCCGGIHPDRAHALADKFFGKLSKVNNRPAFHTTHLGGTHFMCNEFMATSNTAMAFPICGTAHPDSIALQLVHNIIGQIREANLPQFLAQRRNRNIP
;
A
#
# COMPACT_ATOMS: atom_id res chain seq x y z
N MET A 1 -7.71 -8.13 14.41
CA MET A 1 -6.60 -8.93 13.83
C MET A 1 -7.07 -10.25 13.30
N ARG A 2 -7.75 -11.07 14.10
CA ARG A 2 -8.19 -12.42 13.67
C ARG A 2 -8.95 -12.49 12.34
N ASP A 3 -9.80 -11.52 12.02
CA ASP A 3 -10.54 -11.53 10.75
C ASP A 3 -9.66 -11.20 9.54
N VAL A 4 -8.61 -10.39 9.72
CA VAL A 4 -7.62 -10.06 8.68
C VAL A 4 -6.71 -11.26 8.43
N GLU A 5 -6.35 -12.00 9.47
CA GLU A 5 -5.52 -13.21 9.35
C GLU A 5 -6.20 -14.34 8.55
N GLN A 6 -7.53 -14.28 8.37
CA GLN A 6 -8.25 -15.21 7.49
C GLN A 6 -8.04 -14.90 6.00
N HIS A 7 -7.63 -13.66 5.67
CA HIS A 7 -7.35 -13.24 4.31
C HIS A 7 -5.88 -13.51 3.98
N VAL A 8 -5.62 -14.70 3.42
CA VAL A 8 -4.26 -15.18 3.11
C VAL A 8 -3.48 -14.19 2.22
N GLU A 9 -4.16 -13.51 1.29
CA GLU A 9 -3.54 -12.51 0.43
C GLU A 9 -2.96 -11.33 1.23
N GLU A 10 -3.68 -10.83 2.23
CA GLU A 10 -3.22 -9.73 3.09
C GLU A 10 -2.02 -10.16 3.93
N VAL A 11 -2.08 -11.36 4.52
CA VAL A 11 -0.97 -11.92 5.31
C VAL A 11 0.30 -12.09 4.47
N ILE A 12 0.19 -12.58 3.24
CA ILE A 12 1.35 -12.74 2.35
C ILE A 12 1.91 -11.39 1.95
N MET A 13 1.06 -10.40 1.67
CA MET A 13 1.52 -9.06 1.29
C MET A 13 2.21 -8.35 2.47
N ASP A 14 1.70 -8.48 3.69
CA ASP A 14 2.35 -7.94 4.89
C ASP A 14 3.75 -8.56 5.09
N ASN A 15 3.85 -9.90 5.03
CA ASN A 15 5.13 -10.60 5.14
C ASN A 15 6.11 -10.20 4.03
N LEU A 16 5.62 -10.04 2.80
CA LEU A 16 6.43 -9.62 1.66
C LEU A 16 7.00 -8.21 1.86
N HIS A 17 6.19 -7.25 2.32
CA HIS A 17 6.67 -5.90 2.62
C HIS A 17 7.66 -5.89 3.80
N GLN A 18 7.37 -6.70 4.82
CA GLN A 18 8.20 -6.79 6.03
C GLN A 18 9.62 -7.29 5.72
N VAL A 19 9.78 -8.25 4.80
CA VAL A 19 11.12 -8.75 4.41
C VAL A 19 11.77 -7.92 3.31
N ALA A 20 11.02 -7.18 2.51
CA ALA A 20 11.57 -6.43 1.39
C ALA A 20 12.26 -5.13 1.80
N TYR A 21 11.81 -4.47 2.87
CA TYR A 21 12.24 -3.13 3.25
C TYR A 21 12.84 -3.04 4.66
N ASP A 22 13.81 -2.14 4.82
CA ASP A 22 14.39 -1.82 6.12
C ASP A 22 13.41 -1.04 7.01
N ASN A 23 13.27 -1.46 8.27
CA ASN A 23 12.39 -0.85 9.27
C ASN A 23 13.06 0.30 10.05
N SER A 24 14.37 0.51 9.90
CA SER A 24 15.11 1.53 10.66
C SER A 24 14.76 2.96 10.24
N ASN A 25 14.51 3.16 8.94
CA ASN A 25 14.32 4.48 8.33
C ASN A 25 12.99 4.62 7.57
N SER A 26 12.23 3.53 7.43
CA SER A 26 10.98 3.50 6.66
C SER A 26 9.86 2.82 7.42
N GLY A 27 8.64 3.35 7.28
CA GLY A 27 7.41 2.70 7.75
C GLY A 27 6.83 1.67 6.77
N LEU A 28 7.41 1.50 5.58
CA LEU A 28 6.94 0.53 4.57
C LEU A 28 6.88 -0.94 5.04
N PRO A 29 7.81 -1.47 5.84
CA PRO A 29 7.73 -2.85 6.33
C PRO A 29 6.78 -3.02 7.52
N LEU A 30 6.18 -1.94 8.03
CA LEU A 30 5.24 -2.00 9.15
C LEU A 30 3.85 -2.37 8.63
N THR A 31 3.17 -3.26 9.35
CA THR A 31 1.78 -3.58 9.07
C THR A 31 0.87 -2.42 9.49
N ILE A 32 -0.25 -2.23 8.79
CA ILE A 32 -1.18 -1.12 9.06
C ILE A 32 -1.84 -1.23 10.44
N LEU A 33 -1.97 -2.44 10.98
CA LEU A 33 -2.58 -2.69 12.29
C LEU A 33 -1.58 -2.49 13.43
N GLY A 34 -0.29 -2.74 13.17
CA GLY A 34 0.73 -2.83 14.21
C GLY A 34 0.52 -4.06 15.12
N PRO A 35 1.37 -4.25 16.13
CA PRO A 35 1.33 -5.42 17.01
C PRO A 35 0.24 -5.32 18.09
N GLU A 36 -0.33 -6.46 18.49
CA GLU A 36 -1.42 -6.53 19.49
C GLU A 36 -1.03 -5.87 20.82
N GLU A 37 0.22 -6.06 21.26
CA GLU A 37 0.72 -5.47 22.49
C GLU A 37 0.66 -3.93 22.44
N ASN A 38 1.05 -3.32 21.33
CA ASN A 38 1.03 -1.87 21.17
C ASN A 38 -0.40 -1.33 21.24
N ILE A 39 -1.33 -2.01 20.57
CA ILE A 39 -2.75 -1.62 20.58
C ILE A 39 -3.36 -1.77 21.97
N ALA A 40 -3.13 -2.90 22.64
CA ALA A 40 -3.79 -3.23 23.90
C ALA A 40 -3.20 -2.48 25.10
N ARG A 41 -1.90 -2.14 25.07
CA ARG A 41 -1.18 -1.62 26.24
C ARG A 41 -0.65 -0.21 26.11
N HIS A 42 -0.37 0.25 24.89
CA HIS A 42 0.37 1.50 24.69
C HIS A 42 -0.51 2.61 24.13
N ILE A 43 -1.40 2.32 23.17
CA ILE A 43 -2.30 3.32 22.59
C ILE A 43 -3.26 3.85 23.66
N ASN A 44 -3.23 5.17 23.86
CA ASN A 44 -4.11 5.89 24.77
C ASN A 44 -4.60 7.20 24.13
N LYS A 45 -5.53 7.87 24.80
CA LYS A 45 -6.15 9.11 24.30
C LYS A 45 -5.10 10.19 23.98
N THR A 46 -4.13 10.39 24.86
CA THR A 46 -3.09 11.42 24.69
C THR A 46 -2.26 11.16 23.44
N MET A 47 -1.86 9.91 23.18
CA MET A 47 -1.15 9.56 21.94
C MET A 47 -1.96 9.87 20.69
N ILE A 48 -3.28 9.64 20.70
CA ILE A 48 -4.15 9.93 19.56
C ILE A 48 -4.25 11.45 19.34
N GLU A 49 -4.42 12.23 20.42
CA GLU A 49 -4.47 13.68 20.36
C GLU A 49 -3.16 14.27 19.81
N GLU A 50 -2.01 13.77 20.31
CA GLU A 50 -0.68 14.14 19.82
C GLU A 50 -0.47 13.77 18.34
N TYR A 51 -0.90 12.57 17.94
CA TYR A 51 -0.81 12.12 16.54
C TYR A 51 -1.61 13.02 15.61
N VAL A 52 -2.86 13.36 15.97
CA VAL A 52 -3.71 14.28 15.21
C VAL A 52 -3.08 15.66 15.14
N GLN A 53 -2.65 16.22 16.28
CA GLN A 53 -2.03 17.54 16.33
C GLN A 53 -0.75 17.62 15.49
N THR A 54 0.02 16.53 15.46
CA THR A 54 1.27 16.45 14.72
C THR A 54 1.03 16.27 13.23
N HIS A 55 0.15 15.36 12.81
CA HIS A 55 0.07 14.94 11.41
C HIS A 55 -1.07 15.56 10.61
N TYR A 56 -2.15 16.06 11.23
CA TYR A 56 -3.33 16.58 10.53
C TYR A 56 -3.17 18.09 10.29
N THR A 57 -2.21 18.44 9.43
CA THR A 57 -1.89 19.82 9.06
C THR A 57 -2.41 20.17 7.66
N GLY A 58 -2.72 21.45 7.44
CA GLY A 58 -3.26 21.96 6.18
C GLY A 58 -2.43 21.56 4.94
N PRO A 59 -1.08 21.73 4.94
CA PRO A 59 -0.24 21.33 3.81
C PRO A 59 -0.22 19.82 3.49
N ARG A 60 -0.75 18.98 4.37
CA ARG A 60 -0.77 17.51 4.25
C ARG A 60 -2.17 16.95 3.99
N MET A 61 -3.17 17.81 3.81
CA MET A 61 -4.56 17.43 3.54
C MET A 61 -4.98 17.94 2.16
N CYS A 62 -5.81 17.16 1.47
CA CYS A 62 -6.39 17.54 0.19
C CYS A 62 -7.92 17.49 0.30
N PHE A 63 -8.59 18.59 -0.04
CA PHE A 63 -10.04 18.65 -0.10
C PHE A 63 -10.50 18.37 -1.54
N VAL A 64 -11.07 17.20 -1.77
CA VAL A 64 -11.51 16.75 -3.10
C VAL A 64 -13.03 16.81 -3.18
N CYS A 65 -13.54 17.51 -4.19
CA CYS A 65 -14.95 17.62 -4.51
C CYS A 65 -15.20 17.06 -5.91
N CYS A 66 -16.26 16.28 -6.09
CA CYS A 66 -16.70 15.75 -7.38
C CYS A 66 -18.20 16.01 -7.57
N GLY A 67 -18.64 16.31 -8.80
CA GLY A 67 -20.03 16.59 -9.16
C GLY A 67 -20.32 18.06 -9.48
N GLY A 68 -21.60 18.45 -9.46
CA GLY A 68 -22.09 19.78 -9.87
C GLY A 68 -21.87 20.91 -8.87
N ILE A 69 -20.71 20.96 -8.21
CA ILE A 69 -20.36 22.05 -7.29
C ILE A 69 -19.44 23.06 -7.98
N HIS A 70 -19.79 24.34 -7.91
CA HIS A 70 -18.93 25.41 -8.42
C HIS A 70 -17.63 25.50 -7.59
N PRO A 71 -16.45 25.69 -8.20
CA PRO A 71 -15.17 25.79 -7.48
C PRO A 71 -15.17 26.82 -6.35
N ASP A 72 -15.75 27.99 -6.55
CA ASP A 72 -15.81 29.04 -5.51
C ASP A 72 -16.60 28.60 -4.27
N ARG A 73 -17.67 27.84 -4.47
CA ARG A 73 -18.45 27.28 -3.37
C ARG A 73 -17.65 26.22 -2.63
N ALA A 74 -16.89 25.39 -3.35
CA ALA A 74 -15.99 24.42 -2.74
C ALA A 74 -14.89 25.11 -1.90
N HIS A 75 -14.27 26.17 -2.43
CA HIS A 75 -13.29 26.97 -1.69
C HIS A 75 -13.89 27.62 -0.44
N ALA A 76 -15.08 28.22 -0.53
CA ALA A 76 -15.75 28.82 0.62
C ALA A 76 -16.06 27.79 1.73
N LEU A 77 -16.43 26.57 1.36
CA LEU A 77 -16.63 25.48 2.32
C LEU A 77 -15.31 25.02 2.93
N ALA A 78 -14.27 24.85 2.11
CA ALA A 78 -12.94 24.46 2.58
C ALA A 78 -12.38 25.48 3.58
N ASP A 79 -12.48 26.78 3.28
CA ASP A 79 -12.03 27.84 4.17
C ASP A 79 -12.85 27.88 5.47
N LYS A 80 -14.19 27.79 5.36
CA LYS A 80 -15.09 27.80 6.52
C LYS A 80 -14.78 26.69 7.53
N PHE A 81 -14.54 25.46 7.06
CA PHE A 81 -14.38 24.30 7.96
C PHE A 81 -12.91 23.96 8.26
N PHE A 82 -11.99 24.22 7.33
CA PHE A 82 -10.59 23.78 7.43
C PHE A 82 -9.57 24.94 7.41
N GLY A 83 -10.00 26.19 7.29
CA GLY A 83 -9.10 27.37 7.27
C GLY A 83 -8.29 27.58 8.55
N LYS A 84 -8.70 26.93 9.67
CA LYS A 84 -8.01 26.99 10.96
C LYS A 84 -6.97 25.88 11.18
N LEU A 85 -6.75 24.99 10.21
CA LEU A 85 -5.75 23.94 10.32
C LEU A 85 -4.33 24.53 10.42
N SER A 86 -3.43 23.79 11.09
CA SER A 86 -2.02 24.18 11.21
C SER A 86 -1.36 24.29 9.83
N LYS A 87 -0.58 25.35 9.62
CA LYS A 87 0.21 25.56 8.38
C LYS A 87 1.58 24.88 8.40
N VAL A 88 1.90 24.14 9.48
CA VAL A 88 3.17 23.44 9.61
C VAL A 88 3.27 22.31 8.61
N ASN A 89 4.36 22.26 7.85
CA ASN A 89 4.69 21.13 7.00
C ASN A 89 5.82 20.33 7.65
N ASN A 90 5.46 19.24 8.34
CA ASN A 90 6.39 18.32 8.98
C ASN A 90 6.49 16.99 8.23
N ARG A 91 6.36 17.01 6.90
CA ARG A 91 6.52 15.81 6.08
C ARG A 91 7.97 15.29 6.24
N PRO A 92 8.17 14.06 6.74
CA PRO A 92 9.50 13.48 6.81
C PRO A 92 10.04 13.24 5.39
N ALA A 93 11.36 13.32 5.23
CA ALA A 93 12.01 12.90 4.00
C ALA A 93 11.75 11.40 3.83
N PHE A 94 11.14 11.01 2.71
CA PHE A 94 10.84 9.61 2.46
C PHE A 94 12.09 8.92 1.94
N HIS A 95 12.76 8.14 2.79
CA HIS A 95 13.92 7.35 2.41
C HIS A 95 13.58 5.89 2.70
N THR A 96 13.75 5.04 1.70
CA THR A 96 13.54 3.61 1.85
C THR A 96 14.60 2.86 1.07
N THR A 97 15.06 1.76 1.65
CA THR A 97 16.05 0.88 1.06
C THR A 97 15.40 -0.48 0.89
N HIS A 98 15.36 -0.95 -0.36
CA HIS A 98 14.97 -2.31 -0.66
C HIS A 98 16.14 -3.24 -0.34
N LEU A 99 15.97 -4.11 0.64
CA LEU A 99 16.95 -5.13 1.03
C LEU A 99 16.71 -6.43 0.25
N GLY A 100 15.45 -6.73 -0.03
CA GLY A 100 15.02 -8.05 -0.47
C GLY A 100 15.08 -9.09 0.67
N GLY A 101 14.45 -10.24 0.45
CA GLY A 101 14.38 -11.29 1.45
C GLY A 101 13.43 -12.41 1.05
N THR A 102 13.40 -13.46 1.86
CA THR A 102 12.49 -14.59 1.69
C THR A 102 11.87 -14.93 3.03
N HIS A 103 10.55 -15.13 3.04
CA HIS A 103 9.81 -15.60 4.21
C HIS A 103 9.07 -16.89 3.86
N PHE A 104 9.10 -17.86 4.78
CA PHE A 104 8.42 -19.14 4.60
C PHE A 104 7.58 -19.43 5.84
N MET A 105 6.31 -19.77 5.61
CA MET A 105 5.38 -20.22 6.64
C MET A 105 4.81 -21.57 6.24
N CYS A 106 4.84 -22.53 7.15
CA CYS A 106 4.25 -23.84 6.96
C CYS A 106 3.00 -23.98 7.82
N ASN A 107 1.87 -24.31 7.21
CA ASN A 107 0.63 -24.62 7.90
C ASN A 107 0.00 -25.88 7.29
N GLU A 108 0.01 -26.97 8.06
CA GLU A 108 -0.50 -28.28 7.63
C GLU A 108 -2.03 -28.30 7.45
N PHE A 109 -2.74 -27.31 8.00
CA PHE A 109 -4.20 -27.20 7.89
C PHE A 109 -4.65 -26.46 6.62
N MET A 110 -3.74 -25.90 5.83
CA MET A 110 -4.07 -25.20 4.59
C MET A 110 -4.15 -26.16 3.40
N ALA A 111 -5.24 -26.09 2.65
CA ALA A 111 -5.45 -26.92 1.45
C ALA A 111 -4.59 -26.48 0.25
N THR A 112 -4.13 -25.23 0.22
CA THR A 112 -3.41 -24.62 -0.90
C THR A 112 -2.12 -23.94 -0.43
N SER A 113 -1.06 -24.06 -1.23
CA SER A 113 0.13 -23.23 -1.06
C SER A 113 -0.06 -21.90 -1.78
N ASN A 114 0.18 -20.81 -1.07
CA ASN A 114 0.04 -19.45 -1.59
C ASN A 114 1.44 -18.78 -1.56
N THR A 115 1.84 -18.14 -2.66
CA THR A 115 3.20 -17.59 -2.81
C THR A 115 3.14 -16.26 -3.55
N ALA A 116 3.93 -15.28 -3.09
CA ALA A 116 4.11 -14.01 -3.77
C ALA A 116 5.60 -13.74 -4.02
N MET A 117 5.88 -13.09 -5.15
CA MET A 117 7.20 -12.59 -5.51
C MET A 117 7.04 -11.17 -6.01
N ALA A 118 7.93 -10.28 -5.59
CA ALA A 118 7.95 -8.90 -6.04
C ALA A 118 9.37 -8.44 -6.33
N PHE A 119 9.46 -7.37 -7.11
CA PHE A 119 10.69 -6.68 -7.46
C PHE A 119 10.56 -5.20 -7.10
N PRO A 120 11.65 -4.53 -6.72
CA PRO A 120 11.61 -3.09 -6.50
C PRO A 120 11.29 -2.37 -7.81
N ILE A 121 10.36 -1.42 -7.74
CA ILE A 121 9.92 -0.62 -8.89
C ILE A 121 10.11 0.87 -8.62
N CYS A 122 10.01 1.68 -9.68
CA CYS A 122 10.07 3.13 -9.52
C CYS A 122 8.82 3.69 -8.83
N GLY A 123 8.98 4.81 -8.12
CA GLY A 123 7.86 5.50 -7.47
C GLY A 123 6.91 6.17 -8.47
N THR A 124 5.74 6.60 -7.99
CA THR A 124 4.69 7.21 -8.81
C THR A 124 5.10 8.49 -9.54
N ALA A 125 6.09 9.23 -9.02
CA ALA A 125 6.61 10.43 -9.66
C ALA A 125 7.62 10.15 -10.80
N HIS A 126 8.09 8.90 -10.94
CA HIS A 126 9.07 8.53 -11.95
C HIS A 126 8.41 8.38 -13.33
N PRO A 127 9.06 8.81 -14.44
CA PRO A 127 8.50 8.69 -15.79
C PRO A 127 8.14 7.25 -16.18
N ASP A 128 8.91 6.27 -15.71
CA ASP A 128 8.66 4.84 -16.00
C ASP A 128 7.45 4.25 -15.27
N SER A 129 6.82 4.98 -14.34
CA SER A 129 5.65 4.49 -13.59
C SER A 129 4.49 4.11 -14.53
N ILE A 130 4.29 4.87 -15.60
CA ILE A 130 3.28 4.59 -16.63
C ILE A 130 3.63 3.32 -17.41
N ALA A 131 4.91 3.16 -17.78
CA ALA A 131 5.36 1.95 -18.47
C ALA A 131 5.17 0.70 -17.61
N LEU A 132 5.49 0.78 -16.31
CA LEU A 132 5.24 -0.33 -15.38
C LEU A 132 3.75 -0.62 -15.19
N GLN A 133 2.89 0.41 -15.18
CA GLN A 133 1.45 0.21 -15.14
C GLN A 133 0.93 -0.51 -16.41
N LEU A 134 1.49 -0.19 -17.58
CA LEU A 134 1.20 -0.93 -18.81
C LEU A 134 1.66 -2.38 -18.72
N VAL A 135 2.87 -2.64 -18.22
CA VAL A 135 3.38 -4.00 -17.99
C VAL A 135 2.45 -4.79 -17.07
N HIS A 136 2.00 -4.18 -15.97
CA HIS A 136 1.03 -4.79 -15.06
C HIS A 136 -0.28 -5.16 -15.77
N ASN A 137 -0.82 -4.26 -16.61
CA ASN A 137 -2.04 -4.51 -17.37
C ASN A 137 -1.87 -5.63 -18.42
N ILE A 138 -0.68 -5.75 -19.03
CA ILE A 138 -0.38 -6.79 -20.02
C ILE A 138 -0.25 -8.17 -19.34
N ILE A 139 0.45 -8.24 -18.20
CA ILE A 139 0.57 -9.48 -17.44
C ILE A 139 -0.81 -9.90 -16.91
N GLY A 140 -1.56 -8.93 -16.40
CA GLY A 140 -2.94 -9.10 -15.95
C GLY A 140 -3.10 -10.11 -14.82
N GLN A 141 -4.34 -10.54 -14.61
CA GLN A 141 -4.65 -11.66 -13.72
C GLN A 141 -4.92 -12.91 -14.55
N ILE A 142 -4.17 -13.97 -14.27
CA ILE A 142 -4.42 -15.28 -14.87
C ILE A 142 -5.29 -16.07 -13.90
N ARG A 143 -6.50 -16.44 -14.34
CA ARG A 143 -7.39 -17.37 -13.63
C ARG A 143 -7.41 -18.69 -14.39
N GLU A 144 -7.72 -19.81 -13.72
CA GLU A 144 -7.76 -21.14 -14.35
C GLU A 144 -8.64 -21.19 -15.62
N ALA A 145 -9.73 -20.43 -15.66
CA ALA A 145 -10.58 -20.32 -16.85
C ALA A 145 -9.88 -19.70 -18.09
N ASN A 146 -8.86 -18.87 -17.86
CA ASN A 146 -8.08 -18.18 -18.90
C ASN A 146 -6.73 -18.87 -19.20
N LEU A 147 -6.39 -19.91 -18.42
CA LEU A 147 -5.17 -20.71 -18.59
C LEU A 147 -5.02 -21.30 -20.01
N PRO A 148 -6.08 -21.82 -20.66
CA PRO A 148 -5.98 -22.40 -22.01
C PRO A 148 -5.56 -21.38 -23.07
N GLN A 149 -6.01 -20.12 -22.96
CA GLN A 149 -5.68 -19.06 -23.91
C GLN A 149 -4.21 -18.63 -23.80
N PHE A 150 -3.68 -18.55 -22.58
CA PHE A 150 -2.27 -18.23 -22.34
C PHE A 150 -1.33 -19.40 -22.68
N LEU A 151 -1.72 -20.64 -22.40
CA LEU A 151 -0.96 -21.83 -22.79
C LEU A 151 -0.96 -22.02 -24.31
N ALA A 152 -2.06 -21.71 -25.01
CA ALA A 152 -2.14 -21.76 -26.47
C ALA A 152 -1.23 -20.72 -27.15
N GLN A 153 -0.95 -19.59 -26.49
CA GLN A 153 -0.01 -18.58 -27.01
C GLN A 153 1.47 -18.97 -26.85
N ARG A 154 1.80 -19.95 -25.99
CA ARG A 154 3.17 -20.46 -25.81
C ARG A 154 3.35 -21.86 -26.37
N ARG A 155 3.33 -21.98 -27.71
CA ARG A 155 4.23 -22.87 -28.47
C ARG A 155 3.96 -22.74 -29.98
N ASN A 156 4.49 -21.69 -30.60
CA ASN A 156 4.83 -21.81 -32.01
C ASN A 156 6.18 -22.53 -32.08
N ARG A 157 6.14 -23.85 -32.26
CA ARG A 157 7.33 -24.73 -32.30
C ARG A 157 8.19 -24.51 -33.56
N ASN A 158 7.71 -23.67 -34.49
CA ASN A 158 8.27 -23.43 -35.82
C ASN A 158 8.66 -21.97 -36.10
N ILE A 159 8.74 -21.12 -35.07
CA ILE A 159 9.53 -19.88 -35.21
C ILE A 159 10.97 -20.28 -34.87
N PRO A 160 11.95 -20.03 -35.77
CA PRO A 160 13.35 -20.34 -35.50
C PRO A 160 13.88 -19.68 -34.22
#